data_AF-A0A9Q1F5K5-F1
#
_entry.id   AF-A0A9Q1F5K5-F1
#
_cell.length_a   1.000
_cell.length_b   1.000
_cell.length_c   1.000
_cell.angle_alpha   90.00
_cell.angle_beta   90.00
_cell.angle_gamma   90.00
#
_symmetry.space_group_name_H-M   'P 1'
#
loop_
_entity.id
_entity.type
_entity.pdbx_description
1 polymer ?
#
loop_
_entity_poly.entity_id
_entity_poly.type
_entity_poly.pdbx_seq_one_letter_code
_entity_poly.pdbx_strand_id
1 'polypeptide(L)'
;MVTCKETRAVIIALHKKGFTGKDIAASKIAPKSTIYRIIKNFKERGSIVVKKASGRPRKSSKRQDRLLKLIQLRDRGTTSAELAQEWQQAGVSASARTVRRRLLEDGLVSRRAAKKPLLSRKNIRDRRIFCKRSSGRYGTKATWYKDP
;
A
#
# COMPACT_ATOMS: atom_id res chain seq x y z
N MET A 1 -13.48 -26.24 -2.21
CA MET A 1 -14.64 -25.51 -2.74
C MET A 1 -14.86 -24.24 -1.93
N VAL A 2 -14.67 -23.07 -2.54
CA VAL A 2 -15.00 -21.77 -1.93
C VAL A 2 -16.48 -21.56 -2.20
N THR A 3 -17.33 -21.60 -1.15
CA THR A 3 -18.76 -21.30 -1.32
C THR A 3 -18.98 -19.80 -1.38
N CYS A 4 -19.89 -19.35 -2.25
CA CYS A 4 -20.20 -17.93 -2.38
C CYS A 4 -20.91 -17.39 -1.12
N LYS A 5 -20.95 -16.07 -1.00
CA LYS A 5 -21.51 -15.38 0.17
C LYS A 5 -23.00 -15.69 0.32
N GLU A 6 -23.72 -15.79 -0.79
CA GLU A 6 -25.15 -16.10 -0.83
C GLU A 6 -25.43 -17.48 -0.25
N THR A 7 -24.70 -18.52 -0.68
CA THR A 7 -24.86 -19.90 -0.16
C THR A 7 -24.65 -19.95 1.35
N ARG A 8 -23.63 -19.23 1.85
CA ARG A 8 -23.35 -19.16 3.30
C ARG A 8 -24.49 -18.47 4.04
N ALA A 9 -25.03 -17.38 3.48
CA ALA A 9 -26.17 -16.67 4.07
C ALA A 9 -27.42 -17.56 4.15
N VAL A 10 -27.72 -18.32 3.09
CA VAL A 10 -28.86 -19.27 3.07
C VAL A 10 -28.69 -20.34 4.15
N ILE A 11 -27.52 -20.97 4.26
CA ILE A 11 -27.24 -21.98 5.29
C ILE A 11 -27.44 -21.42 6.70
N ILE A 12 -26.96 -20.20 6.95
CA ILE A 12 -27.11 -19.56 8.26
C ILE A 12 -28.55 -19.13 8.52
N ALA A 13 -29.29 -18.67 7.50
CA ALA A 13 -30.71 -18.35 7.64
C ALA A 13 -31.53 -19.60 7.99
N LEU A 14 -31.29 -20.74 7.33
CA LEU A 14 -31.94 -22.01 7.65
C LEU A 14 -31.59 -22.49 9.06
N HIS A 15 -30.32 -22.39 9.46
CA HIS A 15 -29.91 -22.74 10.82
C HIS A 15 -30.57 -21.83 11.87
N LYS A 16 -30.73 -20.52 11.60
CA LYS A 16 -31.46 -19.60 12.49
C LYS A 16 -32.95 -19.88 12.58
N LYS A 17 -33.55 -20.43 11.51
CA LYS A 17 -34.95 -20.90 11.49
C LYS A 17 -35.16 -22.23 12.23
N GLY A 18 -34.11 -22.83 12.80
CA GLY A 18 -34.21 -24.05 13.61
C GLY A 18 -33.93 -25.35 12.86
N PHE A 19 -33.63 -25.31 11.55
CA PHE A 19 -33.25 -26.51 10.80
C PHE A 19 -31.92 -27.08 11.29
N THR A 20 -31.87 -28.41 11.45
CA THR A 20 -30.63 -29.07 11.85
C THR A 20 -29.64 -29.12 10.70
N GLY A 21 -28.35 -29.30 11.00
CA GLY A 21 -27.33 -29.46 9.96
C GLY A 21 -27.58 -30.66 9.03
N LYS A 22 -28.33 -31.67 9.49
CA LYS A 22 -28.76 -32.82 8.67
C LYS A 22 -29.81 -32.40 7.65
N ASP A 23 -30.83 -31.66 8.08
CA ASP A 23 -31.91 -31.17 7.21
C ASP A 23 -31.36 -30.23 6.14
N ILE A 24 -30.44 -29.34 6.52
CA ILE A 24 -29.76 -28.44 5.59
C ILE A 24 -28.89 -29.24 4.61
N ALA A 25 -28.25 -30.33 5.02
CA ALA A 25 -27.48 -31.18 4.11
C ALA A 25 -28.37 -31.92 3.10
N ALA A 26 -29.59 -32.30 3.49
CA ALA A 26 -30.57 -32.92 2.60
C ALA A 26 -31.01 -31.99 1.46
N SER A 27 -31.01 -30.67 1.70
CA SER A 27 -31.32 -29.67 0.66
C SER A 27 -30.27 -29.55 -0.46
N LYS A 28 -29.15 -30.28 -0.36
CA LYS A 28 -28.05 -30.34 -1.36
C LYS A 28 -27.45 -28.99 -1.78
N ILE A 29 -27.61 -27.94 -0.95
CA ILE A 29 -27.06 -26.59 -1.16
C ILE A 29 -25.51 -26.59 -1.16
N ALA A 30 -24.88 -27.44 -0.36
CA ALA A 30 -23.42 -27.60 -0.29
C ALA A 30 -23.06 -28.97 0.31
N PRO A 31 -21.80 -29.45 0.17
CA PRO A 31 -21.37 -30.69 0.82
C PRO A 31 -21.56 -30.65 2.34
N LYS A 32 -21.98 -31.78 2.94
CA LYS A 32 -22.24 -31.92 4.38
C LYS A 32 -21.12 -31.31 5.24
N SER A 33 -19.86 -31.66 4.97
CA SER A 33 -18.70 -31.13 5.70
C SER A 33 -18.58 -29.61 5.66
N THR A 34 -18.99 -28.98 4.55
CA THR A 34 -18.97 -27.53 4.38
C THR A 34 -20.09 -26.86 5.18
N ILE A 35 -21.29 -27.44 5.20
CA ILE A 35 -22.42 -26.95 6.01
C ILE A 35 -22.06 -26.92 7.49
N TYR A 36 -21.57 -28.04 8.03
CA TYR A 36 -21.15 -28.11 9.44
C TYR A 36 -20.03 -27.12 9.76
N ARG A 37 -19.04 -26.97 8.85
CA ARG A 37 -17.97 -25.99 9.01
C ARG A 37 -18.49 -24.55 9.01
N ILE A 38 -19.47 -24.23 8.17
CA ILE A 38 -20.10 -22.90 8.13
C ILE A 38 -20.85 -22.61 9.43
N ILE A 39 -21.68 -23.55 9.89
CA ILE A 39 -22.43 -23.43 11.15
C ILE A 39 -21.47 -23.27 12.33
N LYS A 40 -20.43 -24.11 12.42
CA LYS A 40 -19.40 -24.03 13.47
C LYS A 40 -18.73 -22.66 13.48
N ASN A 41 -18.21 -22.21 12.34
CA ASN A 41 -17.55 -20.90 12.22
C ASN A 41 -18.49 -19.74 12.58
N PHE A 42 -19.78 -19.86 12.24
CA PHE A 42 -20.78 -18.85 12.59
C PHE A 42 -21.07 -18.81 14.10
N LYS A 43 -21.17 -19.98 14.76
CA LYS A 43 -21.31 -20.05 16.22
C LYS A 43 -20.10 -19.47 16.95
N GLU A 44 -18.89 -19.73 16.46
CA GLU A 44 -17.65 -19.24 17.07
C GLU A 44 -17.39 -17.75 16.83
N ARG A 45 -17.72 -17.22 15.63
CA ARG A 45 -17.31 -15.87 15.21
C ARG A 45 -18.46 -14.88 15.05
N GLY A 46 -19.71 -15.35 15.05
CA GLY A 46 -20.91 -14.53 14.77
C GLY A 46 -20.99 -13.97 13.34
N SER A 47 -20.05 -14.32 12.44
CA SER A 47 -19.94 -13.71 11.12
C SER A 47 -20.07 -14.73 9.99
N ILE A 48 -20.82 -14.34 8.96
CA ILE A 48 -20.97 -15.09 7.71
C ILE A 48 -19.76 -14.83 6.80
N VAL A 49 -19.01 -13.75 7.01
CA VAL A 49 -17.88 -13.36 6.17
C VAL A 49 -16.70 -14.30 6.37
N VAL A 50 -16.08 -14.72 5.27
CA VAL A 50 -14.85 -15.52 5.30
C VAL A 50 -13.70 -14.63 5.77
N LYS A 51 -12.96 -15.08 6.79
CA LYS A 51 -11.75 -14.39 7.24
C LYS A 51 -10.73 -14.37 6.10
N LYS A 52 -10.16 -13.20 5.82
CA LYS A 52 -9.04 -13.09 4.88
C LYS A 52 -7.89 -13.98 5.36
N ALA A 53 -7.35 -14.81 4.46
CA ALA A 53 -6.16 -15.59 4.77
C ALA A 53 -4.99 -14.66 5.10
N SER A 54 -4.15 -15.05 6.06
CA SER A 54 -2.96 -14.28 6.45
C SER A 54 -1.96 -14.10 5.30
N GLY A 55 -1.95 -15.04 4.35
CA GLY A 55 -1.00 -15.07 3.24
C GLY A 55 0.41 -15.44 3.71
N ARG A 56 1.36 -15.42 2.77
CA ARG A 56 2.77 -15.73 3.07
C ARG A 56 3.41 -14.57 3.86
N PRO A 57 4.16 -14.85 4.94
CA PRO A 57 4.90 -13.81 5.64
C PRO A 57 5.87 -13.09 4.70
N ARG A 58 6.11 -11.82 4.99
CA ARG A 58 7.07 -11.00 4.24
C ARG A 58 8.50 -11.47 4.55
N LYS A 59 9.40 -11.36 3.58
CA LYS A 59 10.85 -11.54 3.81
C LYS A 59 11.45 -10.45 4.71
N SER A 60 10.90 -9.24 4.63
CA SER A 60 11.38 -8.08 5.39
C SER A 60 10.49 -7.80 6.61
N SER A 61 11.13 -7.30 7.67
CA SER A 61 10.49 -6.73 8.84
C SER A 61 10.17 -5.24 8.65
N LYS A 62 9.29 -4.70 9.49
CA LYS A 62 8.97 -3.25 9.48
C LYS A 62 10.21 -2.37 9.71
N ARG A 63 11.18 -2.82 10.51
CA ARG A 63 12.43 -2.09 10.76
C ARG A 63 13.31 -2.04 9.50
N GLN A 64 13.43 -3.17 8.81
CA GLN A 64 14.20 -3.26 7.57
C GLN A 64 13.56 -2.44 6.44
N ASP A 65 12.22 -2.42 6.36
CA ASP A 65 11.50 -1.57 5.40
C ASP A 65 11.76 -0.07 5.68
N ARG A 66 11.77 0.34 6.96
CA ARG A 66 12.12 1.72 7.35
C ARG A 66 13.57 2.08 6.98
N LEU A 67 14.52 1.16 7.19
CA LEU A 67 15.91 1.39 6.82
C LEU A 67 16.05 1.58 5.31
N LEU A 68 15.41 0.71 4.52
CA LEU A 68 15.38 0.82 3.06
C LEU A 68 14.84 2.19 2.61
N LYS A 69 13.77 2.66 3.25
CA LYS A 69 13.21 4.00 2.99
C LYS A 69 14.22 5.11 3.29
N LEU A 70 14.95 5.04 4.40
CA LEU A 70 15.95 6.05 4.78
C LEU A 70 17.11 6.09 3.80
N ILE A 71 17.61 4.93 3.38
CA ILE A 71 18.67 4.81 2.36
C ILE A 71 18.21 5.51 1.07
N GLN A 72 17.01 5.20 0.58
CA GLN A 72 16.49 5.81 -0.65
C GLN A 72 16.19 7.31 -0.53
N LEU A 73 15.89 7.81 0.66
CA LEU A 73 15.68 9.24 0.87
C LEU A 73 16.99 10.02 0.95
N ARG A 74 18.08 9.37 1.37
CA ARG A 74 19.43 9.94 1.41
C ARG A 74 19.98 10.16 0.01
N ASP A 75 19.81 9.18 -0.87
CA ASP A 75 20.12 9.30 -2.29
C ASP A 75 18.91 8.88 -3.14
N ARG A 76 18.19 9.87 -3.66
CA ARG A 76 16.97 9.62 -4.46
C ARG A 76 17.27 9.09 -5.85
N GLY A 77 18.53 9.12 -6.29
CA GLY A 77 18.96 8.63 -7.59
C GLY A 77 19.24 7.13 -7.60
N THR A 78 19.40 6.49 -6.45
CA THR A 78 19.79 5.09 -6.33
C THR A 78 18.75 4.17 -6.96
N THR A 79 19.23 3.19 -7.72
CA THR A 79 18.39 2.21 -8.41
C THR A 79 17.92 1.12 -7.43
N SER A 80 16.82 0.45 -7.78
CA SER A 80 16.34 -0.69 -6.98
C SER A 80 17.32 -1.87 -6.93
N ALA A 81 18.26 -1.96 -7.88
CA ALA A 81 19.27 -3.02 -7.90
C ALA A 81 20.40 -2.72 -6.91
N GLU A 82 20.91 -1.49 -6.89
CA GLU A 82 21.89 -1.03 -5.89
C GLU A 82 21.31 -1.11 -4.48
N LEU A 83 20.08 -0.63 -4.30
CA LEU A 83 19.38 -0.75 -3.03
C LEU A 83 19.21 -2.21 -2.59
N ALA A 84 19.04 -3.16 -3.52
CA ALA A 84 18.94 -4.57 -3.16
C ALA A 84 20.27 -5.11 -2.62
N GLN A 85 21.40 -4.68 -3.18
CA GLN A 85 22.73 -5.04 -2.69
C GLN A 85 22.99 -4.46 -1.30
N GLU A 86 22.68 -3.17 -1.10
CA GLU A 86 22.84 -2.52 0.21
C GLU A 86 21.89 -3.14 1.26
N TRP A 87 20.67 -3.48 0.86
CA TRP A 87 19.70 -4.13 1.75
C TRP A 87 20.09 -5.57 2.12
N GLN A 88 20.82 -6.26 1.23
CA GLN A 88 21.43 -7.54 1.53
C GLN A 88 22.53 -7.43 2.59
N GLN A 89 23.37 -6.38 2.54
CA GLN A 89 24.35 -6.09 3.61
C GLN A 89 23.66 -5.80 4.95
N ALA A 90 22.45 -5.23 4.92
CA ALA A 90 21.59 -5.04 6.09
C ALA A 90 20.80 -6.30 6.53
N GLY A 91 21.10 -7.47 5.96
CA GLY A 91 20.53 -8.76 6.36
C GLY A 91 19.23 -9.16 5.64
N VAL A 92 18.85 -8.49 4.55
CA VAL A 92 17.66 -8.86 3.74
C VAL A 92 18.06 -9.23 2.32
N SER A 93 18.15 -10.53 2.03
CA SER A 93 18.31 -11.00 0.66
C SER A 93 16.97 -10.95 -0.10
N ALA A 94 16.81 -9.92 -0.93
CA ALA A 94 15.62 -9.68 -1.73
C ALA A 94 15.97 -9.17 -3.13
N SER A 95 15.11 -9.47 -4.10
CA SER A 95 15.28 -8.98 -5.47
C SER A 95 14.97 -7.49 -5.59
N ALA A 96 15.52 -6.83 -6.61
CA ALA A 96 15.20 -5.44 -6.96
C ALA A 96 13.68 -5.20 -7.10
N ARG A 97 12.93 -6.20 -7.59
CA ARG A 97 11.46 -6.13 -7.68
C ARG A 97 10.80 -6.06 -6.29
N THR A 98 11.34 -6.78 -5.31
CA THR A 98 10.84 -6.75 -3.93
C THR A 98 11.13 -5.41 -3.27
N VAL A 99 12.34 -4.88 -3.47
CA VAL A 99 12.74 -3.53 -3.04
C VAL A 99 11.77 -2.48 -3.62
N ARG A 100 11.55 -2.49 -4.94
CA ARG A 100 10.62 -1.57 -5.59
C ARG A 100 9.22 -1.66 -5.00
N ARG A 101 8.70 -2.88 -4.76
CA ARG A 101 7.38 -3.06 -4.15
C ARG A 101 7.30 -2.44 -2.75
N ARG A 102 8.36 -2.57 -1.93
CA ARG A 102 8.41 -1.95 -0.60
C ARG A 102 8.41 -0.43 -0.68
N LEU A 103 9.22 0.14 -1.56
CA LEU A 103 9.24 1.59 -1.78
C LEU A 103 7.88 2.13 -2.25
N LEU A 104 7.20 1.41 -3.16
CA LEU A 104 5.86 1.78 -3.61
C LEU A 104 4.80 1.72 -2.50
N GLU A 105 4.87 0.72 -1.62
CA GLU A 105 4.00 0.66 -0.43
C GLU A 105 4.17 1.88 0.48
N ASP A 106 5.38 2.44 0.54
CA ASP A 106 5.70 3.69 1.25
C ASP A 106 5.44 4.97 0.44
N GLY A 107 4.86 4.86 -0.77
CA GLY A 107 4.58 6.00 -1.65
C GLY A 107 5.79 6.57 -2.39
N LEU A 108 6.94 5.90 -2.34
CA LEU A 108 8.15 6.30 -3.05
C LEU A 108 8.12 5.78 -4.48
N VAL A 109 7.82 6.68 -5.41
CA VAL A 109 7.79 6.42 -6.85
C VAL A 109 8.99 7.10 -7.51
N SER A 110 9.60 6.43 -8.49
CA SER A 110 10.65 7.02 -9.32
C SER A 110 10.11 8.24 -10.08
N ARG A 111 10.89 9.33 -10.10
CA ARG A 111 10.59 10.57 -10.82
C ARG A 111 11.88 11.06 -11.50
N ARG A 112 11.73 11.81 -12.59
CA ARG A 112 12.86 12.50 -13.22
C ARG A 112 13.04 13.87 -12.55
N ALA A 113 14.27 14.21 -12.18
CA ALA A 113 14.58 15.54 -11.67
C ALA A 113 14.42 16.59 -12.78
N ALA A 114 13.94 17.78 -12.42
CA ALA A 114 13.86 18.90 -13.35
C ALA A 114 15.26 19.36 -13.75
N LYS A 115 15.49 19.61 -15.04
CA LYS A 115 16.73 20.23 -15.52
C LYS A 115 16.80 21.67 -15.01
N LYS A 116 17.89 22.03 -14.34
CA LYS A 116 18.12 23.37 -13.78
C LYS A 116 19.48 23.88 -14.21
N PRO A 117 19.64 25.17 -14.53
CA PRO A 117 20.95 25.75 -14.78
C PRO A 117 21.79 25.74 -13.50
N LEU A 118 23.10 25.55 -13.66
CA LEU A 118 24.04 25.66 -12.54
C LEU A 118 24.17 27.13 -12.14
N LEU A 119 23.77 27.47 -10.92
CA LEU A 119 23.86 28.84 -10.41
C LEU A 119 25.13 29.01 -9.57
N SER A 120 25.87 30.08 -9.83
CA SER A 120 26.99 30.48 -8.97
C SER A 120 26.47 30.91 -7.59
N ARG A 121 27.32 30.80 -6.56
CA ARG A 121 26.98 31.24 -5.19
C ARG A 121 26.58 32.72 -5.15
N LYS A 122 27.21 33.56 -5.97
CA LYS A 122 26.86 34.98 -6.15
C LYS A 122 25.45 35.13 -6.71
N ASN A 123 25.14 34.47 -7.82
CA ASN A 123 23.82 34.55 -8.46
C ASN A 123 22.70 34.06 -7.53
N ILE A 124 22.94 33.02 -6.73
CA ILE A 124 21.98 32.55 -5.71
C ILE A 124 21.71 33.64 -4.67
N ARG A 125 22.77 34.28 -4.15
CA ARG A 125 22.67 35.35 -3.14
C ARG A 125 21.90 36.55 -3.70
N ASP A 126 22.30 37.04 -4.87
CA ASP A 126 21.76 38.26 -5.47
C ASP A 126 20.27 38.07 -5.82
N ARG A 127 19.92 36.92 -6.42
CA ARG A 127 18.51 36.56 -6.67
C ARG A 127 17.69 36.50 -5.39
N ARG A 128 18.25 35.95 -4.31
CA ARG A 128 17.56 35.88 -3.01
C ARG A 128 17.33 37.27 -2.41
N ILE A 129 18.33 38.16 -2.46
CA ILE A 129 18.20 39.55 -1.98
C ILE A 129 17.15 40.29 -2.81
N PHE A 130 17.21 40.16 -4.13
CA PHE A 130 16.23 40.76 -5.03
C PHE A 130 14.81 40.32 -4.70
N CYS A 131 14.56 39.00 -4.56
CA CYS A 131 13.22 38.49 -4.21
C CYS A 131 12.74 39.01 -2.85
N LYS A 132 13.60 39.06 -1.83
CA LYS A 132 13.23 39.61 -0.50
C LYS A 132 12.91 41.11 -0.53
N ARG A 133 13.63 41.89 -1.35
CA ARG A 133 13.41 43.34 -1.49
C ARG A 133 12.17 43.67 -2.32
N SER A 134 11.81 42.76 -3.22
CA SER A 134 10.73 42.94 -4.20
C SER A 134 9.43 42.23 -3.80
N SER A 135 9.43 41.40 -2.75
CA SER A 135 8.25 40.63 -2.30
C SER A 135 7.09 41.49 -1.80
N GLY A 136 7.31 42.77 -1.50
CA GLY A 136 6.25 43.75 -1.25
C GLY A 136 5.91 44.67 -2.43
N ARG A 137 6.65 44.60 -3.53
CA ARG A 137 6.54 45.53 -4.68
C ARG A 137 5.77 44.95 -5.87
N TYR A 138 5.75 43.62 -6.01
CA TYR A 138 5.06 42.90 -7.09
C TYR A 138 4.08 41.86 -6.54
N GLY A 139 3.33 42.25 -5.50
CA GLY A 139 2.50 41.36 -4.69
C GLY A 139 1.01 41.62 -4.83
N THR A 140 0.43 41.54 -6.03
CA THR A 140 -0.93 40.99 -6.23
C THR A 140 -0.98 40.30 -7.59
N LYS A 141 -1.72 39.19 -7.68
CA LYS A 141 -1.85 38.28 -8.84
C LYS A 141 -2.38 38.91 -10.14
N ALA A 142 -2.51 40.23 -10.23
CA ALA A 142 -3.27 40.92 -11.28
C ALA A 142 -2.45 41.37 -12.52
N THR A 143 -1.13 41.14 -12.57
CA THR A 143 -0.28 41.73 -13.62
C THR A 143 0.40 40.73 -14.55
N TRP A 144 0.13 39.42 -14.44
CA TRP A 144 0.74 38.40 -15.31
C TRP A 144 -0.17 37.90 -16.43
N TYR A 145 -1.43 38.36 -16.48
CA TYR A 145 -2.38 38.13 -17.58
C TYR A 145 -3.08 39.45 -17.91
N LYS A 146 -2.44 40.29 -18.71
CA LYS A 146 -3.11 41.25 -19.59
C LYS A 146 -2.34 41.26 -20.90
N ASP A 147 -2.83 40.47 -21.84
CA ASP A 147 -2.45 40.41 -23.25
C ASP A 147 -2.85 41.73 -23.97
N PRO A 148 -2.40 42.00 -25.22
CA PRO A 148 -2.51 41.13 -26.41
C PRO A 148 -1.18 40.54 -26.91
#